data_AF-A0A2T6KVR5-F1
#
_entry.id   AF-A0A2T6KVR5-F1
#
_cell.length_a   1.000
_cell.length_b   1.000
_cell.length_c   1.000
_cell.angle_alpha   90.00
_cell.angle_beta   90.00
_cell.angle_gamma   90.00
#
_symmetry.space_group_name_H-M   'P 1'
#
loop_
_entity.id
_entity.type
_entity.pdbx_description
1 polymer ?
#
loop_
_entity_poly.entity_id
_entity_poly.type
_entity_poly.pdbx_seq_one_letter_code
_entity_poly.pdbx_strand_id
1 'polypeptide(L)'
;MRRVRGVVEASSVDLWFSHTTAALLHRCWTYRTSETVHVTYLVKPHVARGADGDVRKHWTALPLRDRAVVDEIPVTALERTVVDCARMLSFESGVVLATSAFRLGANPKLVGELLDEMGGARGIVRAREVAAAVEPGCASPGEVLAYLAARRLRHRRPETQIPVATRRGVYWVDCGWSDLRIGFEFNGAVKFSGGSYGDPDARQRDQSVRAQALMEAGWWIVDLSWADVDDQGISSSSCAGRSWTAVASTDDEPADCLGVRRASSQSAGRTMPLTRRLECAESVSSSGVRRPGVATGTSSAWPPCRPPARCSPPRRGRPRCSRSTSRPCPRPA
;
A
#
# COMPACT_ATOMS: atom_id res chain seq x y z
N MET A 1 -1.70 24.13 5.95
CA MET A 1 -1.72 24.91 7.21
C MET A 1 -2.69 26.10 7.21
N ARG A 2 -2.69 27.02 6.23
CA ARG A 2 -3.62 28.18 6.22
C ARG A 2 -5.09 27.79 6.36
N ARG A 3 -5.56 26.80 5.57
CA ARG A 3 -6.94 26.29 5.64
C ARG A 3 -7.29 25.69 7.01
N VAL A 4 -6.37 24.94 7.61
CA VAL A 4 -6.55 24.31 8.93
C VAL A 4 -6.78 25.38 10.01
N ARG A 5 -5.93 26.43 10.05
CA ARG A 5 -6.11 27.54 11.00
C ARG A 5 -7.44 28.26 10.81
N GLY A 6 -7.81 28.56 9.57
CA GLY A 6 -9.10 29.21 9.28
C GLY A 6 -10.31 28.39 9.76
N VAL A 7 -10.25 27.06 9.69
CA VAL A 7 -11.32 26.20 10.22
C VAL A 7 -11.37 26.23 11.75
N VAL A 8 -10.22 26.27 12.44
CA VAL A 8 -10.18 26.41 13.91
C VAL A 8 -10.78 27.75 14.34
N GLU A 9 -10.35 28.84 13.72
CA GLU A 9 -10.80 30.20 14.03
C GLU A 9 -12.29 30.41 13.77
N ALA A 10 -12.83 29.77 12.73
CA ALA A 10 -14.24 29.88 12.38
C ALA A 10 -15.16 28.94 13.20
N SER A 11 -14.61 28.00 13.97
CA SER A 11 -15.42 27.02 14.69
C SER A 11 -15.78 27.48 16.09
N SER A 12 -17.08 27.47 16.40
CA SER A 12 -17.63 27.72 17.74
C SER A 12 -17.90 26.43 18.53
N VAL A 13 -17.54 25.26 17.99
CA VAL A 13 -17.78 23.95 18.60
C VAL A 13 -16.52 23.11 18.54
N ASP A 14 -16.38 22.18 19.50
CA ASP A 14 -15.26 21.24 19.50
C ASP A 14 -15.24 20.39 18.22
N LEU A 15 -14.08 20.37 17.58
CA LEU A 15 -13.81 19.55 16.40
C LEU A 15 -12.42 18.93 16.48
N TRP A 16 -12.24 17.85 15.72
CA TRP A 16 -10.94 17.22 15.51
C TRP A 16 -10.68 17.13 14.01
N PHE A 17 -9.52 17.58 13.55
CA PHE A 17 -9.09 17.25 12.19
C PHE A 17 -8.91 15.74 12.10
N SER A 18 -9.30 15.16 10.96
CA SER A 18 -9.38 13.71 10.80
C SER A 18 -8.95 13.30 9.39
N HIS A 19 -8.93 11.99 9.12
CA HIS A 19 -8.63 11.44 7.80
C HIS A 19 -7.32 12.04 7.22
N THR A 20 -7.31 12.41 5.93
CA THR A 20 -6.13 12.91 5.23
C THR A 20 -5.57 14.19 5.84
N THR A 21 -6.41 15.04 6.43
CA THR A 21 -5.93 16.24 7.13
C THR A 21 -5.19 15.90 8.41
N ALA A 22 -5.73 15.00 9.25
CA ALA A 22 -5.00 14.52 10.42
C ALA A 22 -3.71 13.79 10.01
N ALA A 23 -3.74 13.01 8.93
CA ALA A 23 -2.56 12.30 8.44
C ALA A 23 -1.43 13.27 8.06
N LEU A 24 -1.75 14.34 7.33
CA LEU A 24 -0.79 15.40 7.00
C LEU A 24 -0.24 16.08 8.26
N LEU A 25 -1.09 16.37 9.25
CA LEU A 25 -0.67 16.97 10.52
C LEU A 25 0.25 16.04 11.31
N HIS A 26 -0.04 14.73 11.36
CA HIS A 26 0.83 13.69 11.92
C HIS A 26 2.11 13.45 11.12
N ARG A 27 2.28 14.12 9.96
CA ARG A 27 3.42 13.95 9.04
C ARG A 27 3.46 12.58 8.35
N CYS A 28 2.32 11.91 8.25
CA CYS A 28 2.17 10.72 7.41
C CYS A 28 2.38 11.09 5.94
N TRP A 29 2.82 10.12 5.16
CA TRP A 29 2.85 10.24 3.71
C TRP A 29 1.44 10.32 3.14
N THR A 30 1.27 11.16 2.13
CA THR A 30 0.04 11.26 1.35
C THR A 30 0.33 11.05 -0.12
N TYR A 31 -0.49 10.23 -0.76
CA TYR A 31 -0.39 9.92 -2.19
C TYR A 31 -1.77 10.11 -2.82
N ARG A 32 -1.84 10.98 -3.83
CA ARG A 32 -3.07 11.33 -4.56
C ARG A 32 -4.27 11.65 -3.66
N THR A 33 -4.02 12.35 -2.57
CA THR A 33 -5.06 12.79 -1.65
C THR A 33 -5.63 14.14 -2.10
N SER A 34 -6.95 14.30 -1.97
CA SER A 34 -7.61 15.60 -2.17
C SER A 34 -7.09 16.66 -1.18
N GLU A 35 -7.09 17.93 -1.59
CA GLU A 35 -6.79 19.07 -0.71
C GLU A 35 -7.93 19.44 0.25
N THR A 36 -9.03 18.68 0.22
CA THR A 36 -10.18 18.86 1.11
C THR A 36 -9.74 18.74 2.57
N VAL A 37 -10.24 19.64 3.43
CA VAL A 37 -10.02 19.62 4.87
C VAL A 37 -11.05 18.71 5.55
N HIS A 38 -10.62 17.66 6.22
CA HIS A 38 -11.48 16.71 6.91
C HIS A 38 -11.55 17.00 8.40
N VAL A 39 -12.76 17.20 8.92
CA VAL A 39 -13.04 17.44 10.35
C VAL A 39 -14.11 16.50 10.85
N THR A 40 -13.95 16.02 12.08
CA THR A 40 -14.90 15.14 12.78
C THR A 40 -15.46 15.87 13.99
N TYR A 41 -16.79 15.85 14.10
CA TYR A 41 -17.55 16.36 15.23
C TYR A 41 -18.11 15.21 16.07
N LEU A 42 -18.33 15.44 17.37
CA LEU A 42 -18.98 14.47 18.26
C LEU A 42 -20.49 14.38 18.04
N VAL A 43 -21.09 15.46 17.57
CA VAL A 43 -22.51 15.56 17.24
C VAL A 43 -22.68 15.82 15.76
N LYS A 44 -23.84 15.46 15.21
CA LYS A 44 -24.14 15.70 13.80
C LYS A 44 -24.07 17.21 13.50
N PRO A 45 -23.15 17.68 12.64
CA PRO A 45 -23.02 19.10 12.37
C PRO A 45 -24.21 19.60 11.56
N HIS A 46 -24.59 20.86 11.78
CA HIS A 46 -25.57 21.52 10.93
C HIS A 46 -24.92 21.80 9.56
N VAL A 47 -25.41 21.15 8.51
CA VAL A 47 -24.90 21.33 7.15
C VAL A 47 -25.75 22.40 6.47
N ALA A 48 -25.34 23.67 6.56
CA ALA A 48 -25.88 24.67 5.66
C ALA A 48 -25.45 24.30 4.23
N ARG A 49 -26.42 24.12 3.31
CA ARG A 49 -26.10 23.88 1.90
C ARG A 49 -25.45 25.15 1.34
N GLY A 50 -24.20 25.06 0.88
CA GLY A 50 -23.66 25.98 -0.11
C GLY A 50 -22.44 26.85 0.22
N ALA A 51 -21.66 26.63 1.29
CA ALA A 51 -20.53 27.55 1.60
C ALA A 51 -19.13 26.91 1.78
N ASP A 52 -19.01 25.62 2.12
CA ASP A 52 -17.71 25.03 2.51
C ASP A 52 -17.24 23.93 1.54
N GLY A 53 -17.05 24.26 0.26
CA GLY A 53 -16.57 23.30 -0.75
C GLY A 53 -15.24 22.62 -0.39
N ASP A 54 -14.44 23.30 0.42
CA ASP A 54 -13.09 22.88 0.85
C ASP A 54 -13.08 22.11 2.17
N VAL A 55 -14.22 21.95 2.88
CA VAL A 55 -14.27 21.28 4.21
C VAL A 55 -15.27 20.12 4.22
N ARG A 56 -14.75 18.92 4.41
CA ARG A 56 -15.52 17.70 4.63
C ARG A 56 -15.79 17.48 6.12
N LYS A 57 -17.06 17.58 6.50
CA LYS A 57 -17.54 17.36 7.86
C LYS A 57 -17.98 15.90 8.05
N HIS A 58 -17.45 15.25 9.08
CA HIS A 58 -17.81 13.91 9.54
C HIS A 58 -18.40 14.00 10.95
N TRP A 59 -19.15 12.98 11.36
CA TRP A 59 -19.61 12.87 12.74
C TRP A 59 -19.53 11.42 13.21
N THR A 60 -19.04 11.23 14.42
CA THR A 60 -18.91 9.90 15.02
C THR A 60 -18.59 10.03 16.51
N ALA A 61 -18.82 8.97 17.27
CA ALA A 61 -18.26 8.88 18.61
C ALA A 61 -16.73 8.84 18.50
N LEU A 62 -16.07 9.75 19.22
CA LEU A 62 -14.62 9.82 19.28
C LEU A 62 -14.21 9.74 20.76
N PRO A 63 -13.94 8.55 21.31
CA PRO A 63 -13.50 8.41 22.70
C PRO A 63 -12.15 9.10 22.91
N LEU A 64 -11.80 9.41 24.17
CA LEU A 64 -10.56 10.15 24.49
C LEU A 64 -9.30 9.49 23.91
N ARG A 65 -9.24 8.16 23.88
CA ARG A 65 -8.11 7.40 23.30
C ARG A 65 -7.93 7.63 21.79
N ASP A 66 -8.98 8.03 21.09
CA ASP A 66 -8.98 8.29 19.64
C ASP A 66 -8.70 9.76 19.32
N ARG A 67 -8.40 10.57 20.33
CA ARG A 67 -8.11 12.01 20.21
C ARG A 67 -6.64 12.27 20.49
N ALA A 68 -6.07 13.22 19.78
CA ALA A 68 -4.72 13.70 20.00
C ALA A 68 -4.63 15.21 19.72
N VAL A 69 -3.48 15.79 20.02
CA VAL A 69 -3.14 17.17 19.68
C VAL A 69 -1.77 17.14 19.00
N VAL A 70 -1.64 17.82 17.86
CA VAL A 70 -0.37 17.99 17.15
C VAL A 70 -0.18 19.46 16.88
N ASP A 71 0.93 20.05 17.34
CA ASP A 71 1.22 21.48 17.21
C ASP A 71 0.04 22.37 17.67
N GLU A 72 -0.54 22.07 18.84
CA GLU A 72 -1.73 22.71 19.42
C GLU A 72 -3.04 22.55 18.61
N ILE A 73 -3.05 21.71 17.58
CA ILE A 73 -4.22 21.46 16.73
C ILE A 73 -4.89 20.14 17.16
N PRO A 74 -6.20 20.13 17.48
CA PRO A 74 -6.91 18.91 17.83
C PRO A 74 -7.06 18.00 16.61
N VAL A 75 -6.59 16.76 16.70
CA VAL A 75 -6.63 15.77 15.63
C VAL A 75 -7.13 14.41 16.12
N THR A 76 -7.57 13.54 15.24
CA THR A 76 -7.73 12.12 15.57
C THR A 76 -6.37 11.51 15.91
N ALA A 77 -6.31 10.61 16.89
CA ALA A 77 -5.10 9.86 17.22
C ALA A 77 -4.53 9.16 15.97
N LEU A 78 -3.23 8.85 15.96
CA LEU A 78 -2.56 8.34 14.78
C LEU A 78 -3.20 7.05 14.26
N GLU A 79 -3.48 6.11 15.15
CA GLU A 79 -4.12 4.81 14.85
C GLU A 79 -5.55 5.00 14.32
N ARG A 80 -6.31 5.91 14.93
CA ARG A 80 -7.65 6.27 14.44
C ARG A 80 -7.59 6.87 13.04
N THR A 81 -6.61 7.74 12.80
CA THR A 81 -6.36 8.37 11.50
C THR A 81 -6.04 7.33 10.44
N VAL A 82 -5.22 6.32 10.75
CA VAL A 82 -4.92 5.20 9.85
C VAL A 82 -6.21 4.48 9.43
N VAL A 83 -7.05 4.09 10.40
CA VAL A 83 -8.29 3.36 10.11
C VAL A 83 -9.28 4.20 9.31
N ASP A 84 -9.50 5.47 9.69
CA ASP A 84 -10.41 6.36 8.97
C ASP A 84 -9.95 6.61 7.52
N CYS A 85 -8.65 6.79 7.30
CA CYS A 85 -8.08 6.90 5.96
C CYS A 85 -8.20 5.60 5.16
N ALA A 86 -7.85 4.46 5.74
CA ALA A 86 -7.86 3.16 5.07
C ALA A 86 -9.29 2.74 4.64
N ARG A 87 -10.31 3.19 5.35
CA ARG A 87 -11.73 2.97 4.97
C ARG A 87 -12.15 3.80 3.76
N MET A 88 -11.50 4.93 3.49
CA MET A 88 -11.94 5.93 2.54
C MET A 88 -11.10 5.99 1.26
N LEU A 89 -9.77 5.91 1.37
CA LEU A 89 -8.83 6.08 0.28
C LEU A 89 -8.83 4.88 -0.69
N SER A 90 -8.16 5.03 -1.84
CA SER A 90 -7.79 3.87 -2.65
C SER A 90 -6.85 2.94 -1.85
N PHE A 91 -6.72 1.70 -2.32
CA PHE A 91 -5.87 0.72 -1.65
C PHE A 91 -4.42 1.22 -1.54
N GLU A 92 -3.84 1.70 -2.64
CA GLU A 92 -2.46 2.19 -2.72
C GLU A 92 -2.23 3.39 -1.79
N SER A 93 -3.10 4.40 -1.85
CA SER A 93 -3.02 5.57 -0.97
C SER A 93 -3.18 5.19 0.50
N GLY A 94 -4.06 4.23 0.79
CA GLY A 94 -4.24 3.68 2.13
C GLY A 94 -2.98 3.01 2.66
N VAL A 95 -2.34 2.15 1.86
CA VAL A 95 -1.10 1.44 2.26
C VAL A 95 0.07 2.41 2.41
N VAL A 96 0.25 3.36 1.49
CA VAL A 96 1.29 4.41 1.61
C VAL A 96 1.16 5.15 2.95
N LEU A 97 -0.05 5.60 3.27
CA LEU A 97 -0.32 6.31 4.51
C LEU A 97 -0.11 5.42 5.73
N ALA A 98 -0.68 4.21 5.73
CA ALA A 98 -0.59 3.28 6.85
C ALA A 98 0.87 2.89 7.13
N THR A 99 1.65 2.54 6.09
CA THR A 99 3.08 2.25 6.22
C THR A 99 3.83 3.41 6.87
N SER A 100 3.59 4.65 6.43
CA SER A 100 4.22 5.82 7.03
C SER A 100 3.83 6.03 8.50
N ALA A 101 2.55 5.79 8.85
CA ALA A 101 2.07 5.91 10.21
C ALA A 101 2.70 4.87 11.15
N PHE A 102 2.88 3.63 10.68
CA PHE A 102 3.60 2.61 11.44
C PHE A 102 5.07 2.97 11.65
N ARG A 103 5.73 3.58 10.66
CA ARG A 103 7.09 4.12 10.83
C ARG A 103 7.16 5.27 11.83
N LEU A 104 6.08 6.05 11.97
CA LEU A 104 5.94 7.10 12.97
C LEU A 104 5.56 6.57 14.37
N GLY A 105 5.36 5.26 14.52
CA GLY A 105 5.10 4.63 15.81
C GLY A 105 3.63 4.32 16.11
N ALA A 106 2.75 4.33 15.09
CA ALA A 106 1.37 3.84 15.27
C ALA A 106 1.36 2.42 15.85
N ASN A 107 0.54 2.17 16.86
CA ASN A 107 0.49 0.87 17.51
C ASN A 107 -0.35 -0.15 16.71
N PRO A 108 0.24 -1.24 16.18
CA PRO A 108 -0.49 -2.24 15.39
C PRO A 108 -1.64 -2.90 16.15
N LYS A 109 -1.50 -3.07 17.47
CA LYS A 109 -2.54 -3.67 18.30
C LYS A 109 -3.77 -2.76 18.36
N LEU A 110 -3.57 -1.46 18.59
CA LEU A 110 -4.68 -0.49 18.65
C LEU A 110 -5.36 -0.33 17.29
N VAL A 111 -4.59 -0.35 16.18
CA VAL A 111 -5.17 -0.37 14.83
C VAL A 111 -6.03 -1.61 14.64
N GLY A 112 -5.57 -2.79 15.06
CA GLY A 112 -6.35 -4.03 15.01
C GLY A 112 -7.65 -3.95 15.82
N GLU A 113 -7.57 -3.48 17.07
CA GLU A 113 -8.74 -3.27 17.94
C GLU A 113 -9.77 -2.33 17.30
N LEU A 114 -9.33 -1.20 16.74
CA LEU A 114 -10.21 -0.27 16.02
C LEU A 114 -10.87 -0.91 14.79
N LEU A 115 -10.15 -1.75 14.04
CA LEU A 115 -10.70 -2.47 12.87
C LEU A 115 -11.75 -3.52 13.27
N ASP A 116 -11.63 -4.11 14.45
CA ASP A 116 -12.59 -5.07 14.99
C ASP A 116 -13.83 -4.36 15.53
N GLU A 117 -13.64 -3.29 16.31
CA GLU A 117 -14.73 -2.45 16.84
C GLU A 117 -15.57 -1.81 15.73
N MET A 118 -14.96 -1.44 14.61
CA MET A 118 -15.65 -0.91 13.43
C MET A 118 -16.27 -1.98 12.52
N GLY A 119 -16.45 -3.21 13.01
CA GLY A 119 -17.12 -4.28 12.30
C GLY A 119 -18.46 -3.85 11.68
N GLY A 120 -18.65 -4.10 10.38
CA GLY A 120 -19.85 -3.70 9.64
C GLY A 120 -19.89 -2.24 9.18
N ALA A 121 -18.92 -1.41 9.59
CA ALA A 121 -18.85 -0.04 9.09
C ALA A 121 -18.50 0.00 7.59
N ARG A 122 -19.03 1.00 6.89
CA ARG A 122 -18.69 1.23 5.46
C ARG A 122 -17.16 1.33 5.29
N GLY A 123 -16.62 0.59 4.33
CA GLY A 123 -15.19 0.60 4.00
C GLY A 123 -14.31 -0.26 4.91
N ILE A 124 -14.85 -0.99 5.89
CA ILE A 124 -14.04 -1.77 6.83
C ILE A 124 -13.24 -2.90 6.17
N VAL A 125 -13.82 -3.54 5.13
CA VAL A 125 -13.13 -4.59 4.37
C VAL A 125 -11.85 -4.04 3.73
N ARG A 126 -11.96 -2.90 3.05
CA ARG A 126 -10.81 -2.19 2.48
C ARG A 126 -9.76 -1.83 3.54
N ALA A 127 -10.20 -1.37 4.70
CA ALA A 127 -9.28 -0.99 5.76
C ALA A 127 -8.47 -2.18 6.29
N ARG A 128 -9.10 -3.36 6.37
CA ARG A 128 -8.41 -4.62 6.70
C ARG A 128 -7.43 -5.04 5.62
N GLU A 129 -7.80 -4.91 4.34
CA GLU A 129 -6.90 -5.17 3.21
C GLU A 129 -5.67 -4.26 3.26
N VAL A 130 -5.88 -2.96 3.49
CA VAL A 130 -4.79 -1.97 3.64
C VAL A 130 -3.89 -2.34 4.81
N ALA A 131 -4.44 -2.61 6.00
CA ALA A 131 -3.65 -2.96 7.17
C ALA A 131 -2.84 -4.25 6.95
N ALA A 132 -3.41 -5.25 6.28
CA ALA A 132 -2.73 -6.49 5.92
C ALA A 132 -1.63 -6.30 4.85
N ALA A 133 -1.64 -5.17 4.13
CA ALA A 133 -0.71 -4.90 3.04
C ALA A 133 0.45 -3.98 3.40
N VAL A 134 0.45 -3.42 4.62
CA VAL A 134 1.54 -2.58 5.14
C VAL A 134 2.88 -3.31 5.10
N GLU A 135 3.90 -2.55 4.72
CA GLU A 135 5.28 -3.01 4.63
C GLU A 135 6.23 -2.01 5.29
N PRO A 136 6.64 -2.24 6.54
CA PRO A 136 7.48 -1.29 7.29
C PRO A 136 8.86 -1.04 6.67
N GLY A 137 9.37 -1.97 5.87
CA GLY A 137 10.68 -1.85 5.23
C GLY A 137 10.74 -0.79 4.13
N CYS A 138 9.60 -0.35 3.57
CA CYS A 138 9.59 0.75 2.60
C CYS A 138 9.90 2.09 3.27
N ALA A 139 10.81 2.87 2.67
CA ALA A 139 11.29 4.15 3.18
C ALA A 139 10.68 5.37 2.46
N SER A 140 9.89 5.16 1.42
CA SER A 140 9.20 6.22 0.70
C SER A 140 7.85 5.77 0.12
N PRO A 141 6.96 6.71 -0.27
CA PRO A 141 5.71 6.38 -0.97
C PRO A 141 5.94 5.58 -2.24
N GLY A 142 6.97 5.94 -3.02
CA GLY A 142 7.31 5.28 -4.26
C GLY A 142 7.73 3.82 -4.06
N GLU A 143 8.53 3.55 -3.04
CA GLU A 143 8.91 2.18 -2.66
C GLU A 143 7.70 1.34 -2.24
N VAL A 144 6.72 1.92 -1.54
CA VAL A 144 5.47 1.21 -1.24
C VAL A 144 4.73 0.84 -2.53
N LEU A 145 4.65 1.75 -3.50
CA LEU A 145 4.01 1.48 -4.78
C LEU A 145 4.77 0.40 -5.59
N ALA A 146 6.10 0.46 -5.61
CA ALA A 146 6.95 -0.56 -6.23
C ALA A 146 6.75 -1.93 -5.58
N TYR A 147 6.72 -1.98 -4.24
CA TYR A 147 6.47 -3.20 -3.49
C TYR A 147 5.08 -3.79 -3.77
N LEU A 148 4.03 -2.94 -3.82
CA LEU A 148 2.69 -3.40 -4.17
C LEU A 148 2.61 -3.92 -5.61
N ALA A 149 3.35 -3.33 -6.55
CA ALA A 149 3.46 -3.86 -7.91
C ALA A 149 4.20 -5.20 -7.95
N ALA A 150 5.33 -5.32 -7.25
CA ALA A 150 6.05 -6.59 -7.13
C ALA A 150 5.16 -7.69 -6.53
N ARG A 151 4.37 -7.38 -5.50
CA ARG A 151 3.39 -8.32 -4.92
C ARG A 151 2.30 -8.79 -5.87
N ARG A 152 1.98 -8.03 -6.92
CA ARG A 152 0.99 -8.44 -7.93
C ARG A 152 1.56 -9.40 -8.96
N LEU A 153 2.89 -9.43 -9.11
CA LEU A 153 3.56 -10.24 -10.11
C LEU A 153 3.68 -11.71 -9.70
N ARG A 154 3.75 -12.00 -8.39
CA ARG A 154 3.99 -13.35 -7.86
C ARG A 154 3.28 -13.56 -6.55
N HIS A 155 2.94 -14.83 -6.27
CA HIS A 155 2.36 -15.22 -4.99
C HIS A 155 3.33 -15.05 -3.81
N ARG A 156 4.63 -15.24 -4.04
CA ARG A 156 5.65 -15.07 -3.00
C ARG A 156 5.84 -13.59 -2.69
N ARG A 157 5.75 -13.24 -1.39
CA ARG A 157 5.98 -11.88 -0.89
C ARG A 157 7.40 -11.40 -1.25
N PRO A 158 7.57 -10.20 -1.84
CA PRO A 158 8.87 -9.59 -2.03
C PRO A 158 9.53 -9.27 -0.68
N GLU A 159 10.85 -9.37 -0.63
CA GLU A 159 11.67 -8.83 0.45
C GLU A 159 11.85 -7.33 0.24
N THR A 160 12.01 -6.57 1.31
CA THR A 160 12.33 -5.14 1.27
C THR A 160 13.74 -4.88 1.79
N GLN A 161 14.39 -3.82 1.31
CA GLN A 161 15.73 -3.42 1.71
C GLN A 161 16.71 -4.61 1.63
N ILE A 162 16.88 -5.17 0.43
CA ILE A 162 17.69 -6.37 0.22
C ILE A 162 19.17 -5.97 0.09
N PRO A 163 20.08 -6.47 0.96
CA PRO A 163 21.50 -6.21 0.84
C PRO A 163 22.13 -7.05 -0.27
N VAL A 164 22.85 -6.39 -1.17
CA VAL A 164 23.56 -6.99 -2.29
C VAL A 164 25.05 -6.75 -2.12
N ALA A 165 25.80 -7.81 -1.86
CA ALA A 165 27.26 -7.76 -1.82
C ALA A 165 27.82 -7.64 -3.25
N THR A 166 28.58 -6.57 -3.50
CA THR A 166 29.27 -6.33 -4.78
C THR A 166 30.76 -6.13 -4.54
N ARG A 167 31.57 -6.13 -5.62
CA ARG A 167 33.00 -5.78 -5.54
C ARG A 167 33.26 -4.37 -5.03
N ARG A 168 32.25 -3.49 -5.08
CA ARG A 168 32.32 -2.08 -4.67
C ARG A 168 31.72 -1.81 -3.28
N GLY A 169 31.29 -2.86 -2.57
CA GLY A 169 30.61 -2.76 -1.28
C GLY A 169 29.18 -3.30 -1.33
N VAL A 170 28.43 -3.03 -0.27
CA VAL A 170 27.03 -3.47 -0.15
C VAL A 170 26.10 -2.36 -0.66
N TYR A 171 25.24 -2.72 -1.61
CA TYR A 171 24.12 -1.88 -2.05
C TYR A 171 22.80 -2.46 -1.55
N TRP A 172 21.78 -1.62 -1.40
CA TRP A 172 20.47 -2.01 -0.88
C TRP A 172 19.40 -1.83 -1.94
N VAL A 173 18.80 -2.93 -2.40
CA VAL A 173 17.69 -2.90 -3.36
C VAL A 173 16.37 -2.69 -2.61
N ASP A 174 15.52 -1.76 -3.06
CA ASP A 174 14.34 -1.33 -2.30
C ASP A 174 13.37 -2.49 -2.01
N CYS A 175 13.05 -3.30 -3.03
CA CYS A 175 12.32 -4.54 -2.85
C CYS A 175 12.53 -5.54 -3.99
N GLY A 176 12.19 -6.81 -3.78
CA GLY A 176 12.31 -7.84 -4.83
C GLY A 176 12.38 -9.26 -4.28
N TRP A 177 13.01 -10.15 -5.02
CA TRP A 177 13.23 -11.55 -4.62
C TRP A 177 14.72 -11.88 -4.72
N SER A 178 15.36 -12.10 -3.57
CA SER A 178 16.80 -12.28 -3.47
C SER A 178 17.29 -13.56 -4.14
N ASP A 179 16.50 -14.63 -4.09
CA ASP A 179 16.76 -15.93 -4.70
C ASP A 179 16.70 -15.88 -6.23
N LEU A 180 15.83 -15.04 -6.78
CA LEU A 180 15.73 -14.79 -8.22
C LEU A 180 16.68 -13.69 -8.70
N ARG A 181 17.30 -12.95 -7.76
CA ARG A 181 18.10 -11.74 -8.00
C ARG A 181 17.35 -10.69 -8.84
N ILE A 182 16.05 -10.56 -8.59
CA ILE A 182 15.20 -9.54 -9.23
C ILE A 182 14.91 -8.45 -8.21
N GLY A 183 15.18 -7.20 -8.58
CA GLY A 183 14.97 -6.03 -7.75
C GLY A 183 14.11 -4.97 -8.43
N PHE A 184 13.38 -4.21 -7.64
CA PHE A 184 12.70 -2.99 -8.07
C PHE A 184 13.31 -1.83 -7.29
N GLU A 185 13.68 -0.76 -7.99
CA GLU A 185 14.17 0.48 -7.38
C GLU A 185 13.23 1.61 -7.75
N PHE A 186 12.77 2.40 -6.78
CA PHE A 186 11.94 3.56 -7.05
C PHE A 186 12.78 4.84 -6.99
N ASN A 187 13.08 5.39 -8.17
CA ASN A 187 13.78 6.66 -8.27
C ASN A 187 12.80 7.83 -8.12
N GLY A 188 12.82 8.47 -6.95
CA GLY A 188 12.04 9.66 -6.64
C GLY A 188 12.44 10.93 -7.40
N ALA A 189 13.18 10.85 -8.51
CA ALA A 189 13.63 11.99 -9.32
C ALA A 189 12.48 12.66 -10.12
N VAL A 190 11.45 13.10 -9.41
CA VAL A 190 10.73 14.34 -9.72
C VAL A 190 10.84 15.20 -8.47
N LYS A 191 12.01 15.81 -8.28
CA LYS A 191 12.15 16.92 -7.36
C LYS A 191 11.59 18.15 -8.06
N PHE A 192 10.37 18.55 -7.69
CA PHE A 192 9.93 19.91 -7.96
C PHE A 192 11.00 20.87 -7.42
N SER A 193 11.41 21.78 -8.30
CA SER A 193 12.42 22.82 -8.10
C SER A 193 12.42 23.41 -6.68
N GLY A 194 13.54 23.23 -5.98
CA GLY A 194 13.77 23.77 -4.64
C GLY A 194 15.07 23.20 -4.07
N GLY A 195 16.16 23.93 -4.30
CA GLY A 195 17.54 23.45 -4.23
C GLY A 195 17.97 22.74 -2.95
N SER A 196 18.63 21.60 -3.13
CA SER A 196 19.88 21.20 -2.45
C SER A 196 20.35 19.86 -3.03
N TYR A 197 20.45 19.77 -4.35
CA TYR A 197 21.04 18.61 -5.01
C TYR A 197 22.37 19.05 -5.58
N GLY A 198 23.42 18.33 -5.20
CA GLY A 198 24.77 18.56 -5.71
C GLY A 198 24.85 18.36 -7.22
N ASP A 199 26.08 18.28 -7.72
CA ASP A 199 26.38 18.13 -9.15
C ASP A 199 25.53 17.01 -9.81
N PRO A 200 24.64 17.34 -10.76
CA PRO A 200 23.83 16.37 -11.49
C PRO A 200 24.66 15.29 -12.18
N ASP A 201 25.85 15.65 -12.68
CA ASP A 201 26.74 14.72 -13.38
C ASP A 201 27.39 13.73 -12.39
N ALA A 202 27.71 14.19 -11.17
CA ALA A 202 28.14 13.30 -10.10
C ALA A 202 27.05 12.29 -9.73
N ARG A 203 25.80 12.74 -9.59
CA ARG A 203 24.67 11.85 -9.26
C ARG A 203 24.41 10.82 -10.37
N GLN A 204 24.47 11.24 -11.62
CA GLN A 204 24.30 10.34 -12.76
C GLN A 204 25.42 9.28 -12.80
N ARG A 205 26.66 9.69 -12.51
CA ARG A 205 27.79 8.76 -12.38
C ARG A 205 27.57 7.77 -11.25
N ASP A 206 27.15 8.22 -10.07
CA ASP A 206 26.89 7.34 -8.92
C ASP A 206 25.79 6.32 -9.22
N GLN A 207 24.69 6.75 -9.85
CA GLN A 207 23.61 5.83 -10.26
C GLN A 207 24.10 4.82 -11.30
N SER A 208 24.95 5.24 -12.24
CA SER A 208 25.53 4.35 -13.26
C SER A 208 26.47 3.33 -12.65
N VAL A 209 27.33 3.75 -11.70
CA VAL A 209 28.24 2.87 -10.95
C VAL A 209 27.47 1.86 -10.12
N ARG A 210 26.40 2.30 -9.45
CA ARG A 210 25.49 1.42 -8.68
C ARG A 210 24.82 0.39 -9.60
N ALA A 211 24.20 0.82 -10.69
CA ALA A 211 23.52 -0.07 -11.63
C ALA A 211 24.48 -1.12 -12.21
N GLN A 212 25.69 -0.71 -12.58
CA GLN A 212 26.73 -1.63 -13.04
C GLN A 212 27.13 -2.64 -11.93
N ALA A 213 27.29 -2.20 -10.69
CA ALA A 213 27.65 -3.08 -9.58
C ALA A 213 26.59 -4.15 -9.29
N LEU A 214 25.31 -3.77 -9.35
CA LEU A 214 24.19 -4.70 -9.20
C LEU A 214 24.14 -5.68 -10.37
N MET A 215 24.29 -5.19 -11.61
CA MET A 215 24.34 -6.04 -12.80
C MET A 215 25.51 -7.05 -12.75
N GLU A 216 26.71 -6.60 -12.34
CA GLU A 216 27.88 -7.48 -12.15
C GLU A 216 27.67 -8.54 -11.05
N ALA A 217 26.85 -8.23 -10.04
CA ALA A 217 26.41 -9.19 -9.03
C ALA A 217 25.31 -10.14 -9.53
N GLY A 218 24.93 -10.04 -10.81
CA GLY A 218 23.90 -10.86 -11.44
C GLY A 218 22.48 -10.45 -11.05
N TRP A 219 22.30 -9.21 -10.57
CA TRP A 219 20.99 -8.67 -10.27
C TRP A 219 20.35 -8.06 -11.49
N TRP A 220 19.07 -8.31 -11.60
CA TRP A 220 18.21 -7.68 -12.56
C TRP A 220 17.33 -6.64 -11.90
N ILE A 221 17.60 -5.36 -12.20
CA ILE A 221 16.92 -4.23 -11.57
C ILE A 221 15.90 -3.65 -12.54
N VAL A 222 14.66 -3.51 -12.05
CA VAL A 222 13.57 -2.77 -12.68
C VAL A 222 13.53 -1.38 -12.05
N ASP A 223 14.05 -0.39 -12.75
CA ASP A 223 13.97 1.00 -12.34
C ASP A 223 12.55 1.55 -12.59
N LEU A 224 11.95 2.07 -11.53
CA LEU A 224 10.63 2.68 -11.51
C LEU A 224 10.74 4.15 -11.14
N SER A 225 9.81 4.94 -11.65
CA SER A 225 9.70 6.37 -11.39
C SER A 225 8.24 6.78 -11.26
N TRP A 226 8.00 8.05 -10.91
CA TRP A 226 6.66 8.61 -10.93
C TRP A 226 5.97 8.57 -12.31
N ALA A 227 6.74 8.49 -13.40
CA ALA A 227 6.17 8.35 -14.75
C ALA A 227 5.54 6.97 -14.99
N ASP A 228 5.92 5.96 -14.19
CA ASP A 228 5.38 4.60 -14.24
C ASP A 228 4.11 4.42 -13.40
N VAL A 229 3.68 5.48 -12.70
CA VAL A 229 2.57 5.43 -11.75
C VAL A 229 1.28 5.96 -12.38
N ASP A 230 0.31 5.07 -12.60
CA ASP A 230 -1.04 5.36 -13.10
C ASP A 230 -2.10 5.39 -11.97
N ASP A 231 -3.39 5.47 -12.35
CA ASP A 231 -4.54 5.53 -11.42
C ASP A 231 -4.72 4.30 -10.53
N GLN A 232 -4.15 3.17 -10.93
CA GLN A 232 -4.17 1.89 -10.20
C GLN A 232 -2.80 1.58 -9.55
N GLY A 233 -1.88 2.55 -9.50
CA GLY A 233 -0.52 2.37 -9.00
C GLY A 233 0.46 2.06 -10.12
N ILE A 234 1.31 1.04 -9.96
CA ILE A 234 2.26 0.60 -10.99
C ILE A 234 1.75 -0.72 -11.58
N SER A 235 1.68 -0.80 -12.91
CA SER A 235 1.10 -1.91 -13.67
C SER A 235 2.03 -2.38 -14.82
N SER A 236 1.77 -3.56 -15.37
CA SER A 236 2.51 -4.08 -16.55
C SER A 236 2.40 -3.15 -17.73
N SER A 237 1.21 -2.59 -17.93
CA SER A 237 0.93 -1.62 -18.97
C SER A 237 1.66 -0.30 -18.74
N SER A 238 1.81 0.16 -17.50
CA SER A 238 2.53 1.41 -17.22
C SER A 238 4.04 1.26 -17.39
N CYS A 239 4.57 0.03 -17.26
CA CYS A 239 5.97 -0.30 -17.49
C CYS A 239 6.28 -0.83 -18.91
N ALA A 240 5.36 -0.67 -19.88
CA ALA A 240 5.48 -1.21 -21.23
C ALA A 240 6.82 -0.83 -21.90
N GLY A 241 7.75 -1.79 -21.95
CA GLY A 241 9.08 -1.65 -22.54
C GLY A 241 10.25 -2.01 -21.62
N ARG A 242 10.06 -2.03 -20.29
CA ARG A 242 11.11 -2.34 -19.30
C ARG A 242 10.90 -3.71 -18.67
N SER A 243 10.98 -4.75 -19.49
CA SER A 243 11.09 -6.17 -19.13
C SER A 243 10.24 -6.76 -17.99
N TRP A 244 9.12 -6.12 -17.70
CA TRP A 244 8.14 -6.48 -16.67
C TRP A 244 7.49 -7.84 -16.94
N THR A 245 7.34 -8.22 -18.22
CA THR A 245 6.74 -9.49 -18.66
C THR A 245 7.58 -10.72 -18.32
N ALA A 246 8.91 -10.61 -18.29
CA ALA A 246 9.78 -11.75 -17.95
C ALA A 246 9.85 -12.01 -16.42
N VAL A 247 9.46 -11.04 -15.59
CA VAL A 247 9.34 -11.23 -14.13
C VAL A 247 8.05 -12.00 -13.77
N ALA A 248 7.00 -11.95 -14.59
CA ALA A 248 5.71 -12.57 -14.31
C ALA A 248 5.62 -14.07 -14.67
N SER A 249 6.54 -14.61 -15.47
CA SER A 249 6.36 -15.91 -16.15
C SER A 249 7.01 -17.14 -15.49
N THR A 250 7.51 -17.07 -14.25
CA THR A 250 8.19 -18.22 -13.62
C THR A 250 7.69 -18.55 -12.22
N ASP A 251 6.41 -18.90 -12.07
CA ASP A 251 5.94 -19.54 -10.84
C ASP A 251 6.45 -20.99 -10.67
N ASP A 252 7.10 -21.56 -11.70
CA ASP A 252 7.83 -22.84 -11.66
C ASP A 252 9.35 -22.62 -11.87
N GLU A 253 10.18 -23.21 -10.99
CA GLU A 253 11.65 -23.49 -10.98
C GLU A 253 12.65 -22.59 -11.77
N PRO A 254 13.89 -22.37 -11.27
CA PRO A 254 14.82 -21.39 -11.82
C PRO A 254 15.51 -21.94 -13.08
N ALA A 255 14.89 -21.76 -14.25
CA ALA A 255 15.51 -22.03 -15.54
C ALA A 255 15.84 -20.72 -16.28
N ASP A 256 17.14 -20.40 -16.35
CA ASP A 256 17.78 -19.56 -17.37
C ASP A 256 17.18 -18.16 -17.64
N CYS A 257 17.39 -17.22 -16.72
CA CYS A 257 17.11 -15.80 -16.95
C CYS A 257 18.17 -15.06 -17.80
N LEU A 258 19.19 -15.74 -18.33
CA LEU A 258 20.31 -15.09 -19.06
C LEU A 258 20.05 -14.89 -20.58
N GLY A 259 18.84 -15.12 -21.06
CA GLY A 259 18.48 -15.02 -22.48
C GLY A 259 18.18 -13.60 -22.99
N VAL A 260 19.00 -12.58 -22.69
CA VAL A 260 18.89 -11.28 -23.38
C VAL A 260 19.85 -11.27 -24.58
N ARG A 261 19.25 -11.32 -25.77
CA ARG A 261 19.93 -11.27 -27.07
C ARG A 261 20.92 -10.11 -27.11
N ARG A 262 22.18 -10.40 -27.45
CA ARG A 262 23.15 -9.41 -27.94
C ARG A 262 22.53 -8.75 -29.18
N ALA A 263 22.10 -7.50 -29.05
CA ALA A 263 21.84 -6.67 -30.22
C ALA A 263 23.18 -6.37 -30.88
N SER A 264 23.53 -7.18 -31.88
CA SER A 264 24.62 -6.89 -32.80
C SER A 264 24.29 -5.63 -33.59
N SER A 265 25.16 -4.63 -33.44
CA SER A 265 25.23 -3.45 -34.30
C SER A 265 25.40 -3.85 -35.77
N GLN A 266 24.39 -3.61 -36.61
CA GLN A 266 24.61 -3.47 -38.05
C GLN A 266 23.81 -2.28 -38.60
N SER A 267 24.60 -1.30 -39.02
CA SER A 267 24.42 -0.27 -40.05
C SER A 267 23.07 -0.13 -40.75
N ALA A 268 22.61 1.11 -40.73
CA ALA A 268 21.59 1.68 -41.59
C ALA A 268 21.86 1.45 -43.09
N GLY A 269 20.79 1.10 -43.80
CA GLY A 269 20.72 1.08 -45.26
C GLY A 269 19.27 1.07 -45.72
N ARG A 270 18.85 2.21 -46.29
CA ARG A 270 17.63 2.53 -47.07
C ARG A 270 16.93 1.30 -47.71
N THR A 271 15.61 1.18 -47.89
CA THR A 271 14.69 2.07 -48.64
C THR A 271 13.26 1.48 -48.53
N MET A 272 12.22 2.32 -48.44
CA MET A 272 10.79 2.01 -48.68
C MET A 272 10.47 2.12 -50.21
N PRO A 273 9.23 1.91 -50.72
CA PRO A 273 8.07 1.12 -50.30
C PRO A 273 7.45 0.29 -51.48
N LEU A 274 6.32 -0.42 -51.29
CA LEU A 274 5.08 -0.32 -52.12
C LEU A 274 4.07 -1.49 -51.91
N THR A 275 2.89 -1.13 -51.38
CA THR A 275 1.49 -1.39 -51.84
C THR A 275 0.83 -2.77 -52.01
N ARG A 276 -0.48 -2.72 -51.65
CA ARG A 276 -1.71 -3.41 -52.17
C ARG A 276 -2.12 -4.72 -51.48
N ARG A 277 -3.27 -4.73 -50.77
CA ARG A 277 -4.70 -4.94 -51.17
C ARG A 277 -5.01 -6.45 -51.34
N LEU A 278 -5.81 -7.03 -50.42
CA LEU A 278 -7.28 -7.26 -50.46
C LEU A 278 -7.66 -8.56 -51.18
N GLU A 279 -8.33 -9.47 -50.46
CA GLU A 279 -9.51 -10.31 -50.83
C GLU A 279 -9.67 -11.37 -49.70
N CYS A 280 -10.74 -11.40 -48.88
CA CYS A 280 -12.18 -11.68 -49.08
C CYS A 280 -12.54 -13.12 -49.47
N ALA A 281 -13.63 -13.59 -48.81
CA ALA A 281 -14.48 -14.75 -49.08
C ALA A 281 -13.95 -16.12 -48.59
N GLU A 282 -14.73 -17.04 -48.02
CA GLU A 282 -16.17 -17.12 -47.77
C GLU A 282 -16.47 -18.28 -46.82
N SER A 283 -17.67 -18.24 -46.25
CA SER A 283 -18.32 -19.19 -45.34
C SER A 283 -18.69 -20.54 -45.97
N VAL A 284 -18.74 -21.63 -45.19
CA VAL A 284 -19.87 -22.58 -45.20
C VAL A 284 -20.05 -23.25 -43.83
N SER A 285 -21.28 -23.15 -43.33
CA SER A 285 -21.92 -23.84 -42.21
C SER A 285 -22.39 -25.27 -42.56
N SER A 286 -22.36 -26.21 -41.61
CA SER A 286 -23.53 -27.05 -41.25
C SER A 286 -23.20 -28.19 -40.26
N SER A 287 -23.89 -28.12 -39.11
CA SER A 287 -24.61 -29.19 -38.37
C SER A 287 -24.26 -30.67 -38.56
N GLY A 288 -24.16 -31.41 -37.44
CA GLY A 288 -24.35 -32.87 -37.46
C GLY A 288 -24.00 -33.60 -36.16
N VAL A 289 -25.01 -33.80 -35.31
CA VAL A 289 -25.02 -34.54 -34.03
C VAL A 289 -24.59 -36.01 -34.16
N ARG A 290 -23.88 -36.55 -33.14
CA ARG A 290 -24.18 -37.84 -32.46
C ARG A 290 -23.26 -38.11 -31.25
N ARG A 291 -23.88 -38.36 -30.08
CA ARG A 291 -23.33 -39.09 -28.91
C ARG A 291 -23.48 -40.61 -29.16
N PRO A 292 -22.67 -41.49 -28.52
CA PRO A 292 -22.93 -42.03 -27.17
C PRO A 292 -21.62 -42.07 -26.33
N GLY A 293 -21.50 -42.43 -25.07
CA GLY A 293 -22.36 -43.01 -24.04
C GLY A 293 -21.45 -43.36 -22.84
N VAL A 294 -21.97 -43.06 -21.65
CA VAL A 294 -21.62 -43.42 -20.26
C VAL A 294 -20.55 -44.49 -19.97
N ALA A 295 -19.64 -44.17 -19.03
CA ALA A 295 -19.10 -45.06 -17.97
C ALA A 295 -18.50 -44.18 -16.84
N THR A 296 -19.22 -43.90 -15.74
CA THR A 296 -19.11 -44.52 -14.40
C THR A 296 -17.70 -44.98 -13.97
N GLY A 297 -17.15 -44.36 -12.93
CA GLY A 297 -15.92 -44.80 -12.27
C GLY A 297 -15.42 -43.89 -11.14
N THR A 298 -16.01 -44.04 -9.95
CA THR A 298 -15.37 -44.04 -8.60
C THR A 298 -14.22 -43.05 -8.32
N SER A 299 -14.47 -42.06 -7.47
CA SER A 299 -14.06 -42.05 -6.03
C SER A 299 -12.56 -41.89 -5.76
N SER A 300 -12.14 -40.68 -5.38
CA SER A 300 -11.12 -40.50 -4.32
C SER A 300 -11.41 -39.23 -3.53
N ALA A 301 -12.09 -39.43 -2.41
CA ALA A 301 -12.30 -38.44 -1.37
C ALA A 301 -10.98 -38.12 -0.67
N TRP A 302 -10.63 -36.83 -0.58
CA TRP A 302 -9.62 -36.34 0.36
C TRP A 302 -10.28 -36.15 1.73
N PRO A 303 -9.69 -36.64 2.84
CA PRO A 303 -10.27 -36.51 4.16
C PRO A 303 -10.13 -35.06 4.69
N PRO A 304 -11.12 -34.54 5.44
CA PRO A 304 -11.00 -33.23 6.06
C PRO A 304 -10.03 -33.28 7.25
N CYS A 305 -9.11 -32.30 7.29
CA CYS A 305 -8.23 -32.05 8.43
C CYS A 305 -9.05 -31.82 9.71
N ARG A 306 -8.69 -32.56 10.77
CA ARG A 306 -9.22 -32.41 12.12
C ARG A 306 -8.93 -31.01 12.68
N PRO A 307 -9.87 -30.37 13.39
CA PRO A 307 -9.58 -29.18 14.17
C PRO A 307 -8.81 -29.55 15.46
N PRO A 308 -7.89 -28.68 15.93
CA PRO A 308 -7.21 -28.90 17.20
C PRO A 308 -8.16 -28.82 18.40
N ALA A 309 -7.79 -29.57 19.44
CA ALA A 309 -8.55 -29.83 20.65
C ALA A 309 -8.97 -28.55 21.39
N ARG A 310 -10.22 -28.59 21.90
CA ARG A 310 -10.79 -27.59 22.81
C ARG A 310 -10.04 -27.59 24.13
N CYS A 311 -9.35 -26.51 24.45
CA CYS A 311 -8.95 -26.20 25.82
C CYS A 311 -10.19 -25.83 26.63
N SER A 312 -10.49 -26.61 27.66
CA SER A 312 -11.54 -26.29 28.64
C SER A 312 -11.10 -25.11 29.52
N PRO A 313 -12.01 -24.19 29.89
CA PRO A 313 -11.66 -23.06 30.76
C PRO A 313 -11.53 -23.50 32.23
N PRO A 314 -10.65 -22.88 33.03
CA PRO A 314 -10.60 -23.13 34.47
C PRO A 314 -11.86 -22.61 35.17
N ARG A 315 -12.32 -23.41 36.14
CA ARG A 315 -13.55 -23.23 36.91
C ARG A 315 -13.57 -21.92 37.70
N ARG A 316 -14.76 -21.33 37.76
CA ARG A 316 -15.15 -20.16 38.56
C ARG A 316 -14.91 -20.43 40.06
N GLY A 317 -14.02 -19.67 40.68
CA GLY A 317 -13.99 -19.46 42.13
C GLY A 317 -14.87 -18.27 42.51
N ARG A 318 -15.87 -18.47 43.39
CA ARG A 318 -16.70 -17.40 43.96
C ARG A 318 -15.90 -16.57 44.97
N PRO A 319 -16.26 -15.29 45.17
CA PRO A 319 -15.53 -14.36 46.04
C PRO A 319 -15.83 -14.63 47.52
N ARG A 320 -14.79 -14.53 48.37
CA ARG A 320 -14.97 -14.37 49.82
C ARG A 320 -15.18 -12.90 50.13
N CYS A 321 -16.37 -12.57 50.63
CA CYS A 321 -16.65 -11.36 51.37
C CYS A 321 -15.90 -11.38 52.71
N SER A 322 -15.11 -10.36 53.00
CA SER A 322 -14.81 -9.95 54.39
C SER A 322 -15.31 -8.52 54.58
N ARG A 323 -16.31 -8.39 55.46
CA ARG A 323 -16.83 -7.13 55.98
C ARG A 323 -15.84 -6.52 56.99
N SER A 324 -16.07 -5.22 57.23
CA SER A 324 -15.64 -4.41 58.40
C SER A 324 -14.24 -3.81 58.24
N THR A 325 -13.98 -2.51 58.48
CA THR A 325 -14.64 -1.49 59.33
C THR A 325 -14.33 -0.05 58.85
N SER A 326 -15.26 0.86 59.15
CA SER A 326 -15.09 2.27 59.56
C SER A 326 -14.38 3.32 58.66
N ARG A 327 -15.22 4.24 58.16
CA ARG A 327 -14.97 5.68 57.84
C ARG A 327 -14.60 6.48 59.11
N PRO A 328 -13.95 7.68 59.05
CA PRO A 328 -14.62 8.92 58.57
C PRO A 328 -13.79 9.93 57.76
N CYS A 329 -14.51 10.75 56.98
CA CYS A 329 -14.07 11.97 56.30
C CYS A 329 -13.72 13.08 57.29
N PRO A 330 -12.78 13.98 56.96
CA PRO A 330 -12.77 15.34 57.48
C PRO A 330 -13.54 16.30 56.54
N ARG A 331 -14.36 17.17 57.15
CA ARG A 331 -14.92 18.38 56.52
C ARG A 331 -13.86 19.50 56.51
N PRO A 332 -13.91 20.43 55.55
CA PRO A 332 -12.97 21.56 55.49
C PRO A 332 -13.36 22.67 56.48
N ALA A 333 -12.33 23.41 56.90
CA ALA A 333 -12.42 24.73 57.52
C ALA A 333 -12.08 25.80 56.48
#